data_AF-A0A6A5GGI5-F1
#
_entry.id   AF-A0A6A5GGI5-F1
#
_cell.length_a   1.000
_cell.length_b   1.000
_cell.length_c   1.000
_cell.angle_alpha   90.00
_cell.angle_beta   90.00
_cell.angle_gamma   90.00
#
_symmetry.space_group_name_H-M   'P 1'
#
loop_
_entity.id
_entity.type
_entity.pdbx_description
1 polymer ?
#
loop_
_entity_poly.entity_id
_entity_poly.type
_entity_poly.pdbx_seq_one_letter_code
_entity_poly.pdbx_strand_id
1 'polypeptide(L)'
;MTERSKYPINGICRFENVARLIENNNFPENSIGWMCGIEWYFSLRTKEINDITYIYAFLDSRVERSEVFNLRSFFSFESQEKIKNKKSEHCVFLYHDESPRGHYLKVDKLIDEENGWLSDGALSVEYGFCVLSIQDDDEIWKFNFYDSLFDCDRKQNMIRLEDKSWRFDDCLPLCTHKQVLAV
;
A
#
# COMPACT_ATOMS: atom_id res chain seq x y z
N MET A 1 5.92 -15.79 7.96
CA MET A 1 4.81 -14.92 7.52
C MET A 1 5.32 -14.04 6.40
N THR A 2 4.51 -13.80 5.36
CA THR A 2 4.86 -12.81 4.32
C THR A 2 4.60 -11.40 4.85
N GLU A 3 5.26 -10.37 4.30
CA GLU A 3 5.10 -9.00 4.78
C GLU A 3 3.66 -8.51 4.65
N ARG A 4 3.02 -8.86 3.52
CA ARG A 4 1.64 -8.52 3.21
C ARG A 4 0.62 -9.12 4.19
N SER A 5 0.93 -10.23 4.87
CA SER A 5 -0.01 -10.87 5.81
C SER A 5 -0.24 -10.06 7.08
N LYS A 6 0.51 -8.98 7.28
CA LYS A 6 0.26 -7.99 8.34
C LYS A 6 -0.99 -7.16 8.05
N TYR A 7 -1.42 -7.07 6.80
CA TYR A 7 -2.47 -6.16 6.36
C TYR A 7 -3.79 -6.88 6.12
N PRO A 8 -4.93 -6.30 6.53
CA PRO A 8 -6.25 -6.89 6.32
C PRO A 8 -6.63 -6.98 4.84
N ILE A 9 -6.35 -5.94 4.05
CA ILE A 9 -6.43 -5.99 2.59
C ILE A 9 -5.02 -6.23 2.07
N ASN A 10 -4.81 -7.37 1.41
CA ASN A 10 -3.52 -7.73 0.87
C ASN A 10 -3.66 -8.70 -0.30
N GLY A 11 -2.65 -8.73 -1.17
CA GLY A 11 -2.65 -9.63 -2.32
C GLY A 11 -1.45 -9.44 -3.23
N ILE A 12 -1.55 -10.04 -4.42
CA ILE A 12 -0.63 -9.83 -5.54
C ILE A 12 -1.47 -9.32 -6.71
N CYS A 13 -1.13 -8.16 -7.25
CA CYS A 13 -1.66 -7.69 -8.52
C CYS A 13 -0.66 -8.03 -9.63
N ARG A 14 -1.14 -8.70 -10.68
CA ARG A 14 -0.34 -9.07 -11.84
C ARG A 14 -0.82 -8.33 -13.07
N PHE A 15 0.12 -7.68 -13.77
CA PHE A 15 -0.13 -6.90 -14.97
C PHE A 15 0.51 -7.61 -16.15
N GLU A 16 -0.31 -8.03 -17.11
CA GLU A 16 0.15 -8.71 -18.32
C GLU A 16 0.57 -7.72 -19.40
N ASN A 17 1.56 -8.09 -20.21
CA ASN A 17 2.04 -7.28 -21.35
C ASN A 17 2.44 -5.84 -20.96
N VAL A 18 3.27 -5.70 -19.92
CA VAL A 18 3.55 -4.41 -19.28
C VAL A 18 4.20 -3.40 -20.21
N ALA A 19 5.05 -3.83 -21.14
CA ALA A 19 5.61 -2.95 -22.17
C ALA A 19 4.51 -2.23 -22.95
N ARG A 20 3.47 -2.96 -23.39
CA ARG A 20 2.32 -2.38 -24.09
C ARG A 20 1.47 -1.46 -23.20
N LEU A 21 1.31 -1.79 -21.91
CA LEU A 21 0.59 -0.92 -20.97
C LEU A 21 1.32 0.41 -20.76
N ILE A 22 2.66 0.38 -20.68
CA ILE A 22 3.52 1.56 -20.58
C ILE A 22 3.42 2.41 -21.85
N GLU A 23 3.56 1.81 -23.03
CA GLU A 23 3.47 2.51 -24.32
C GLU A 23 2.15 3.25 -24.52
N ASN A 24 1.04 2.64 -24.10
CA ASN A 24 -0.30 3.24 -24.22
C ASN A 24 -0.68 4.11 -23.01
N ASN A 25 0.19 4.18 -21.99
CA ASN A 25 -0.08 4.79 -20.70
C ASN A 25 -1.47 4.40 -20.13
N ASN A 26 -1.81 3.11 -20.23
CA ASN A 26 -3.13 2.60 -19.88
C ASN A 26 -2.97 1.37 -18.99
N PHE A 27 -3.18 1.56 -17.69
CA PHE A 27 -3.08 0.50 -16.70
C PHE A 27 -4.46 0.19 -16.12
N PRO A 28 -4.85 -1.10 -16.05
CA PRO A 28 -6.14 -1.47 -15.48
C PRO A 28 -6.17 -1.17 -13.97
N GLU A 29 -7.31 -0.67 -13.52
CA GLU A 29 -7.61 -0.55 -12.09
C GLU A 29 -8.25 -1.84 -11.58
N ASN A 30 -7.70 -2.37 -10.49
CA ASN A 30 -8.19 -3.59 -9.86
C ASN A 30 -8.77 -3.24 -8.50
N SER A 31 -10.06 -3.52 -8.27
CA SER A 31 -10.65 -3.39 -6.93
C SER A 31 -9.93 -4.33 -5.98
N ILE A 32 -9.46 -3.81 -4.84
CA ILE A 32 -8.78 -4.57 -3.78
C ILE A 32 -9.68 -4.77 -2.55
N GLY A 33 -10.89 -4.22 -2.58
CA GLY A 33 -11.89 -4.40 -1.53
C GLY A 33 -12.30 -3.10 -0.84
N TRP A 34 -13.16 -3.28 0.15
CA TRP A 34 -13.80 -2.20 0.89
C TRP A 34 -13.10 -1.98 2.24
N MET A 35 -12.87 -0.72 2.58
CA MET A 35 -12.34 -0.31 3.87
C MET A 35 -12.87 1.07 4.23
N CYS A 36 -13.36 1.21 5.47
CA CYS A 36 -14.05 2.41 5.96
C CYS A 36 -15.22 2.83 5.08
N GLY A 37 -15.96 1.87 4.51
CA GLY A 37 -17.08 2.15 3.61
C GLY A 37 -16.67 2.67 2.23
N ILE A 38 -15.37 2.66 1.89
CA ILE A 38 -14.84 3.11 0.61
C ILE A 38 -14.26 1.90 -0.14
N GLU A 39 -14.58 1.78 -1.43
CA GLU A 39 -13.91 0.82 -2.30
C GLU A 39 -12.54 1.37 -2.76
N TRP A 40 -11.51 0.56 -2.58
CA TRP A 40 -10.14 0.90 -2.95
C TRP A 40 -9.71 0.12 -4.18
N TYR A 41 -8.89 0.77 -5.00
CA TYR A 41 -8.37 0.24 -6.26
C TYR A 41 -6.86 0.28 -6.26
N PHE A 42 -6.25 -0.75 -6.85
CA PHE A 42 -4.82 -0.83 -7.11
C PHE A 42 -4.56 -0.72 -8.61
N SER A 43 -3.58 0.09 -8.98
CA SER A 43 -3.09 0.16 -10.35
C SER A 43 -1.62 0.60 -10.39
N LEU A 44 -1.07 0.69 -11.61
CA LEU A 44 0.26 1.22 -11.89
C LEU A 44 0.11 2.58 -12.57
N ARG A 45 1.04 3.50 -12.30
CA ARG A 45 1.18 4.77 -13.01
C ARG A 45 2.61 4.95 -13.46
N THR A 46 2.79 5.70 -14.52
CA THR A 46 4.10 6.19 -14.94
C THR A 46 4.29 7.64 -14.51
N LYS A 47 5.55 8.05 -14.34
CA LYS A 47 5.94 9.44 -14.12
C LYS A 47 7.28 9.69 -14.77
N GLU A 48 7.38 10.77 -15.51
CA GLU A 48 8.62 11.23 -16.09
C GLU A 48 9.31 12.21 -15.13
N ILE A 49 10.59 11.98 -14.83
CA ILE A 49 11.41 12.84 -13.99
C ILE A 49 12.80 12.94 -14.64
N ASN A 50 13.19 14.14 -15.06
CA ASN A 50 14.47 14.40 -15.73
C ASN A 50 14.69 13.46 -16.94
N ASP A 51 13.71 13.39 -17.86
CA ASP A 51 13.70 12.55 -19.06
C ASP A 51 13.80 11.03 -18.80
N ILE A 52 13.64 10.61 -17.55
CA ILE A 52 13.61 9.20 -17.16
C ILE A 52 12.17 8.84 -16.79
N THR A 53 11.64 7.81 -17.46
CA THR A 53 10.32 7.26 -17.13
C THR A 53 10.43 6.27 -15.98
N TYR A 54 9.60 6.47 -14.97
CA TYR A 54 9.44 5.56 -13.84
C TYR A 54 8.04 4.99 -13.83
N ILE A 55 7.90 3.77 -13.33
CA ILE A 55 6.64 3.14 -12.98
C ILE A 55 6.56 2.96 -11.47
N TYR A 56 5.36 3.10 -10.92
CA TYR A 56 5.11 2.91 -9.49
C TYR A 56 3.70 2.36 -9.26
N ALA A 57 3.54 1.60 -8.18
CA ALA A 57 2.24 1.17 -7.70
C ALA A 57 1.53 2.33 -7.01
N PHE A 58 0.22 2.42 -7.15
CA PHE A 58 -0.59 3.37 -6.40
C PHE A 58 -1.93 2.76 -6.01
N LEU A 59 -2.49 3.30 -4.93
CA LEU A 59 -3.84 3.01 -4.50
C LEU A 59 -4.71 4.24 -4.67
N ASP A 60 -5.96 4.04 -5.02
CA ASP A 60 -6.91 5.12 -5.26
C ASP A 60 -8.32 4.74 -4.83
N SER A 61 -9.20 5.72 -4.74
CA SER A 61 -10.64 5.48 -4.77
C SER A 61 -11.33 6.49 -5.64
N ARG A 62 -12.49 6.12 -6.15
CA ARG A 62 -13.31 6.98 -7.02
C ARG A 62 -14.17 8.00 -6.28
N VAL A 63 -14.01 8.10 -4.97
CA VAL A 63 -14.76 9.04 -4.13
C VAL A 63 -13.94 10.32 -3.98
N GLU A 64 -14.54 11.46 -4.33
CA GLU A 64 -13.99 12.77 -3.94
C GLU A 64 -14.04 12.88 -2.42
N ARG A 65 -12.89 13.14 -1.80
CA ARG A 65 -12.74 13.11 -0.34
C ARG A 65 -12.46 14.50 0.20
N SER A 66 -13.11 14.87 1.29
CA SER A 66 -12.64 15.96 2.15
C SER A 66 -11.84 15.44 3.35
N GLU A 67 -11.96 14.14 3.65
CA GLU A 67 -11.40 13.50 4.83
C GLU A 67 -9.89 13.24 4.70
N VAL A 68 -9.18 13.31 5.84
CA VAL A 68 -7.76 12.94 5.94
C VAL A 68 -7.65 11.51 6.47
N PHE A 69 -6.90 10.66 5.76
CA PHE A 69 -6.72 9.26 6.15
C PHE A 69 -5.35 9.06 6.78
N ASN A 70 -5.30 8.47 7.98
CA ASN A 70 -4.09 7.87 8.50
C ASN A 70 -4.09 6.40 8.08
N LEU A 71 -3.12 6.00 7.28
CA LEU A 71 -3.07 4.65 6.75
C LEU A 71 -1.68 4.04 6.74
N ARG A 72 -1.66 2.72 6.65
CA ARG A 72 -0.47 1.91 6.44
C ARG A 72 -0.60 1.19 5.10
N SER A 73 0.41 1.29 4.26
CA SER A 73 0.48 0.54 3.02
C SER A 73 1.86 -0.05 2.79
N PHE A 74 1.88 -1.17 2.09
CA PHE A 74 3.06 -1.89 1.69
C PHE A 74 3.00 -2.16 0.19
N PHE A 75 4.10 -1.96 -0.50
CA PHE A 75 4.26 -2.33 -1.90
C PHE A 75 5.61 -3.03 -2.12
N SER A 76 5.61 -4.09 -2.91
CA SER A 76 6.83 -4.77 -3.35
C SER A 76 6.67 -5.30 -4.76
N PHE A 77 7.47 -4.79 -5.68
CA PHE A 77 7.64 -5.42 -6.99
C PHE A 77 8.30 -6.78 -6.81
N GLU A 78 7.73 -7.81 -7.41
CA GLU A 78 8.33 -9.14 -7.42
C GLU A 78 9.32 -9.25 -8.59
N SER A 79 10.56 -9.59 -8.29
CA SER A 79 11.54 -10.03 -9.28
C SER A 79 11.85 -11.52 -9.12
N GLN A 80 12.23 -12.15 -10.22
CA GLN A 80 12.74 -13.53 -10.25
C GLN A 80 13.95 -13.69 -9.32
N GLU A 81 14.79 -12.66 -9.22
CA GLU A 81 15.83 -12.56 -8.23
C GLU A 81 15.31 -11.89 -6.95
N LYS A 82 15.02 -12.65 -5.90
CA LYS A 82 14.50 -12.13 -4.61
C LYS A 82 15.34 -11.02 -3.97
N ILE A 83 16.59 -10.87 -4.38
CA ILE A 83 17.56 -9.88 -3.87
C ILE A 83 17.19 -8.45 -4.32
N LYS A 84 16.51 -8.28 -5.46
CA LYS A 84 16.15 -6.97 -6.01
C LYS A 84 14.89 -6.36 -5.37
N ASN A 85 14.17 -7.13 -4.54
CA ASN A 85 12.93 -6.70 -3.91
C ASN A 85 13.15 -5.50 -2.97
N LYS A 86 12.87 -4.30 -3.49
CA LYS A 86 12.74 -3.09 -2.66
C LYS A 86 11.33 -3.02 -2.10
N LYS A 87 11.22 -3.21 -0.80
CA LYS A 87 9.99 -3.01 -0.05
C LYS A 87 9.81 -1.52 0.24
N SER A 88 8.61 -0.99 0.05
CA SER A 88 8.21 0.24 0.73
C SER A 88 7.13 -0.06 1.76
N GLU A 89 7.33 0.47 2.95
CA GLU A 89 6.30 0.55 3.98
C GLU A 89 6.05 2.03 4.23
N HIS A 90 4.79 2.43 4.11
CA HIS A 90 4.36 3.80 4.25
C HIS A 90 3.36 3.87 5.39
N CYS A 91 3.64 4.72 6.37
CA CYS A 91 2.68 5.17 7.37
C CYS A 91 2.49 6.66 7.10
N VAL A 92 1.38 7.02 6.46
CA VAL A 92 1.18 8.33 5.84
C VAL A 92 -0.19 8.87 6.22
N PHE A 93 -0.22 10.16 6.54
CA PHE A 93 -1.44 10.97 6.51
C PHE A 93 -1.68 11.36 5.06
N LEU A 94 -2.74 10.85 4.46
CA LEU A 94 -3.14 11.25 3.13
C LEU A 94 -4.16 12.36 3.21
N TYR A 95 -3.75 13.51 2.70
CA TYR A 95 -4.64 14.60 2.36
C TYR A 95 -5.42 14.28 1.08
N HIS A 96 -6.48 15.05 0.81
CA HIS A 96 -7.45 14.81 -0.27
C HIS A 96 -6.84 14.75 -1.68
N ASP A 97 -5.65 15.31 -1.89
CA ASP A 97 -4.91 15.30 -3.17
C ASP A 97 -3.78 14.26 -3.22
N GLU A 98 -3.61 13.48 -2.14
CA GLU A 98 -2.55 12.48 -2.01
C GLU A 98 -3.09 11.05 -2.17
N SER A 99 -2.19 10.16 -2.59
CA SER A 99 -2.49 8.74 -2.76
C SER A 99 -1.31 7.93 -2.21
N PRO A 100 -1.53 6.75 -1.59
CA PRO A 100 -0.41 5.88 -1.25
C PRO A 100 0.27 5.44 -2.54
N ARG A 101 1.59 5.60 -2.60
CA ARG A 101 2.41 5.24 -3.77
C ARG A 101 3.59 4.40 -3.32
N GLY A 102 3.91 3.38 -4.12
CA GLY A 102 5.12 2.58 -3.93
C GLY A 102 6.38 3.28 -4.45
N HIS A 103 7.51 2.58 -4.36
CA HIS A 103 8.77 3.06 -4.93
C HIS A 103 8.68 3.22 -6.46
N TYR A 104 9.46 4.17 -6.97
CA TYR A 104 9.66 4.33 -8.40
C TYR A 104 10.67 3.29 -8.92
N LEU A 105 10.27 2.54 -9.95
CA LEU A 105 11.12 1.64 -10.72
C LEU A 105 11.36 2.26 -12.10
N LYS A 106 12.62 2.33 -12.54
CA LYS A 106 12.94 2.84 -13.88
C LYS A 106 12.39 1.88 -14.94
N VAL A 107 11.69 2.41 -15.94
CA VAL A 107 11.11 1.60 -17.02
C VAL A 107 12.19 0.85 -17.80
N ASP A 108 13.31 1.49 -18.13
CA ASP A 108 14.40 0.84 -18.86
C ASP A 108 14.96 -0.38 -18.09
N LYS A 109 15.03 -0.29 -16.76
CA LYS A 109 15.45 -1.41 -15.92
C LYS A 109 14.39 -2.50 -15.80
N LEU A 110 13.11 -2.12 -15.86
CA LEU A 110 11.99 -3.04 -15.79
C LEU A 110 11.90 -3.90 -17.06
N ILE A 111 12.02 -3.27 -18.24
CA ILE A 111 11.82 -3.93 -19.54
C ILE A 111 13.03 -4.78 -19.94
N ASP A 112 14.23 -4.43 -19.46
CA ASP A 112 15.43 -5.25 -19.65
C ASP A 112 15.29 -6.61 -18.93
N GLU A 113 15.16 -7.67 -19.75
CA GLU A 113 14.94 -9.05 -19.29
C GLU A 113 16.06 -9.56 -18.37
N GLU A 114 17.30 -9.08 -18.54
CA GLU A 114 18.43 -9.46 -17.68
C GLU A 114 18.22 -9.01 -16.21
N ASN A 115 17.37 -8.01 -15.99
CA ASN A 115 17.07 -7.54 -14.64
C ASN A 115 16.05 -8.43 -13.91
N GLY A 116 15.33 -9.31 -14.60
CA GLY A 116 14.46 -10.33 -14.00
C GLY A 116 13.22 -9.78 -13.28
N TRP A 117 12.74 -8.58 -13.64
CA TRP A 117 11.51 -8.00 -13.07
C TRP A 117 10.23 -8.55 -13.71
N LEU A 118 10.32 -9.01 -14.95
CA LEU A 118 9.19 -9.54 -15.70
C LEU A 118 9.24 -11.07 -15.71
N SER A 119 8.09 -11.70 -15.53
CA SER A 119 7.89 -13.14 -15.74
C SER A 119 6.88 -13.29 -16.89
N ASP A 120 7.35 -13.77 -18.04
CA ASP A 120 6.56 -13.89 -19.27
C ASP A 120 5.93 -12.54 -19.71
N GLY A 121 6.73 -11.47 -19.69
CA GLY A 121 6.29 -10.12 -20.10
C GLY A 121 5.40 -9.38 -19.11
N ALA A 122 5.26 -9.91 -17.90
CA ALA A 122 4.30 -9.43 -16.93
C ALA A 122 4.91 -9.17 -15.55
N LEU A 123 4.41 -8.11 -14.92
CA LEU A 123 4.90 -7.57 -13.65
C LEU A 123 3.93 -7.93 -12.53
N SER A 124 4.46 -8.50 -11.46
CA SER A 124 3.72 -8.80 -10.25
C SER A 124 4.11 -7.82 -9.15
N VAL A 125 3.11 -7.30 -8.43
CA VAL A 125 3.30 -6.42 -7.28
C VAL A 125 2.53 -6.97 -6.10
N GLU A 126 3.26 -7.31 -5.04
CA GLU A 126 2.64 -7.58 -3.74
C GLU A 126 2.21 -6.27 -3.09
N TYR A 127 1.04 -6.29 -2.46
CA TYR A 127 0.55 -5.13 -1.72
C TYR A 127 -0.08 -5.52 -0.38
N GLY A 128 -0.08 -4.56 0.54
CA GLY A 128 -0.81 -4.59 1.80
C GLY A 128 -1.35 -3.21 2.10
N PHE A 129 -2.56 -3.12 2.64
CA PHE A 129 -3.27 -1.87 2.86
C PHE A 129 -4.15 -1.91 4.12
N CYS A 130 -4.16 -0.82 4.87
CA CYS A 130 -5.02 -0.62 6.04
C CYS A 130 -5.22 0.87 6.32
N VAL A 131 -6.47 1.30 6.49
CA VAL A 131 -6.82 2.60 7.09
C VAL A 131 -6.87 2.42 8.61
N LEU A 132 -6.12 3.26 9.34
CA LEU A 132 -6.03 3.24 10.80
C LEU A 132 -7.02 4.20 11.43
N SER A 133 -7.15 5.40 10.87
CA SER A 133 -8.09 6.42 11.32
C SER A 133 -8.44 7.38 10.19
N ILE A 134 -9.58 8.04 10.34
CA ILE A 134 -10.11 9.07 9.42
C ILE A 134 -10.34 10.33 10.24
N GLN A 135 -9.99 11.47 9.68
CA GLN A 135 -10.35 12.78 10.21
C GLN A 135 -11.40 13.39 9.29
N ASP A 136 -12.59 13.62 9.83
CA ASP A 136 -13.68 14.28 9.10
C ASP A 136 -13.51 15.81 9.17
N ASP A 137 -14.44 16.55 8.56
CA ASP A 137 -14.45 18.02 8.52
C ASP A 137 -14.48 18.70 9.91
N ASP A 138 -14.85 17.97 10.96
CA ASP A 138 -14.84 18.46 12.34
C ASP A 138 -13.44 18.42 13.00
N GLU A 139 -12.42 18.01 12.25
CA GLU A 139 -11.03 17.81 12.68
C GLU A 139 -10.86 16.73 13.76
N ILE A 140 -11.89 15.93 14.05
CA ILE A 140 -11.83 14.86 15.05
C ILE A 140 -11.41 13.55 14.39
N TRP A 141 -10.37 12.92 14.94
CA TRP A 141 -9.91 11.61 14.48
C TRP A 141 -10.80 10.47 14.97
N LYS A 142 -11.36 9.73 14.03
CA LYS A 142 -12.13 8.50 14.24
C LYS A 142 -11.26 7.30 13.87
N PHE A 143 -10.94 6.48 14.85
CA PHE A 143 -10.14 5.26 14.63
C PHE A 143 -11.00 4.18 13.98
N ASN A 144 -10.43 3.48 12.98
CA ASN A 144 -11.12 2.43 12.27
C ASN A 144 -11.19 1.15 13.11
N PHE A 145 -12.23 1.00 13.92
CA PHE A 145 -12.46 -0.23 14.69
C PHE A 145 -13.33 -1.26 13.97
N TYR A 146 -14.06 -0.82 12.94
CA TYR A 146 -15.06 -1.60 12.22
C TYR A 146 -14.44 -2.65 11.30
N ASP A 147 -13.37 -2.28 10.59
CA ASP A 147 -12.65 -3.23 9.76
C ASP A 147 -11.67 -4.07 10.60
N SER A 148 -11.39 -5.28 10.11
CA SER A 148 -10.32 -6.11 10.65
C SER A 148 -9.01 -5.32 10.61
N LEU A 149 -8.37 -5.14 11.77
CA LEU A 149 -7.06 -4.47 11.88
C LEU A 149 -6.02 -5.53 12.24
N PHE A 150 -4.96 -5.67 11.45
CA PHE A 150 -3.74 -6.47 11.68
C PHE A 150 -3.91 -7.84 12.35
N ASP A 151 -3.57 -8.93 11.64
CA ASP A 151 -3.33 -10.25 12.26
C ASP A 151 -4.47 -10.71 13.19
N CYS A 152 -5.73 -10.33 12.89
CA CYS A 152 -6.89 -10.56 13.76
C CYS A 152 -7.08 -12.04 14.09
N ASP A 153 -6.68 -12.93 13.18
CA ASP A 153 -6.83 -14.36 13.34
C ASP A 153 -5.81 -14.98 14.31
N ARG A 154 -4.62 -14.36 14.47
CA ARG A 154 -3.58 -14.85 15.43
C ARG A 154 -3.45 -13.98 16.67
N LYS A 155 -3.87 -12.72 16.60
CA LYS A 155 -3.78 -11.69 17.66
C LYS A 155 -5.13 -10.99 17.84
N GLN A 156 -6.17 -11.80 18.03
CA GLN A 156 -7.56 -11.38 18.23
C GLN A 156 -7.63 -10.08 19.04
N ASN A 157 -8.01 -9.00 18.35
CA ASN A 157 -8.38 -7.70 18.91
C ASN A 157 -7.28 -6.82 19.54
N MET A 158 -5.99 -6.96 19.20
CA MET A 158 -4.94 -6.12 19.78
C MET A 158 -4.57 -4.89 18.92
N ILE A 159 -4.65 -3.69 19.49
CA ILE A 159 -4.14 -2.44 18.87
C ILE A 159 -2.65 -2.31 19.20
N ARG A 160 -1.80 -2.09 18.18
CA ARG A 160 -0.36 -1.87 18.35
C ARG A 160 -0.07 -0.37 18.48
N LEU A 161 0.42 0.06 19.63
CA LEU A 161 1.01 1.40 19.78
C LEU A 161 2.49 1.33 19.38
N GLU A 162 2.87 2.10 18.35
CA GLU A 162 4.25 2.28 17.92
C GLU A 162 4.67 3.71 18.30
N ASP A 163 5.54 3.87 19.30
CA ASP A 163 6.18 5.15 19.59
C ASP A 163 7.31 5.37 18.57
N LYS A 164 7.18 6.42 17.74
CA LYS A 164 8.19 6.81 16.74
C LYS A 164 9.23 7.77 17.32
N SER A 165 9.41 7.84 18.64
CA SER A 165 10.52 8.57 19.24
C SER A 165 11.85 7.99 18.75
N TRP A 166 12.64 8.85 18.09
CA TRP A 166 13.81 8.52 17.25
C TRP A 166 15.03 7.93 17.98
N ARG A 167 14.89 7.17 19.06
CA ARG A 167 16.04 6.79 19.91
C ARG A 167 16.18 5.35 20.37
N PHE A 168 15.29 4.42 20.05
CA PHE A 168 15.50 3.02 20.45
C PHE A 168 15.11 2.04 19.35
N ASP A 169 16.07 1.18 18.98
CA ASP A 169 15.92 0.08 17.99
C ASP A 169 14.91 -1.00 18.42
N ASP A 170 14.41 -0.94 19.66
CA ASP A 170 13.45 -1.89 20.21
C ASP A 170 12.11 -1.19 20.54
N CYS A 171 11.29 -0.98 19.52
CA CYS A 171 9.89 -0.59 19.71
C CYS A 171 9.13 -1.75 20.37
N LEU A 172 8.88 -1.67 21.69
CA LEU A 172 8.01 -2.62 22.39
C LEU A 172 6.53 -2.36 22.00
N PRO A 173 5.86 -3.31 21.31
CA PRO A 173 4.46 -3.12 20.96
C PRO A 173 3.58 -3.24 22.22
N LEU A 174 2.94 -2.14 22.62
CA LEU A 174 1.83 -2.20 23.57
C LEU A 174 0.59 -2.68 22.83
N CYS A 175 -0.08 -3.67 23.42
CA CYS A 175 -1.26 -4.32 22.85
C CYS A 175 -2.45 -4.15 23.81
N THR A 176 -3.57 -3.60 23.35
CA THR A 176 -4.81 -3.53 24.14
C THR A 176 -6.03 -3.94 23.31
N HIS A 177 -7.08 -4.42 23.98
CA HIS A 177 -8.28 -4.92 23.35
C HIS A 177 -9.09 -3.77 22.71
N LYS A 178 -9.55 -3.92 21.46
CA LYS A 178 -10.36 -2.89 20.76
C LYS A 178 -11.53 -2.35 21.59
N GLN A 179 -12.21 -3.22 22.34
CA GLN A 179 -13.36 -2.83 23.18
C GLN A 179 -12.99 -1.95 24.40
N VAL A 180 -11.71 -1.87 24.78
CA VAL A 180 -11.28 -1.02 25.90
C VAL A 180 -11.10 0.44 25.47
N LEU A 181 -10.94 0.70 24.16
CA LEU A 181 -10.74 2.05 23.61
C LEU A 181 -11.98 2.61 22.89
N ALA A 182 -12.99 1.78 22.63
CA ALA A 182 -14.28 2.22 22.11
C ALA A 182 -15.18 2.63 23.29
N VAL A 183 -15.01 3.86 23.79
CA VAL A 183 -15.93 4.52 24.75
C VAL A 183 -16.71 5.58 24.02
#